data_AF-A0A147J3T7-F1
#
_entry.id   AF-A0A147J3T7-F1
#
_cell.length_a   1.000
_cell.length_b   1.000
_cell.length_c   1.000
_cell.angle_alpha   90.00
_cell.angle_beta   90.00
_cell.angle_gamma   90.00
#
_symmetry.space_group_name_H-M   'P 1'
#
loop_
_entity.id
_entity.type
_entity.pdbx_description
1 polymer ?
#
loop_
_entity_poly.entity_id
_entity_poly.type
_entity_poly.pdbx_seq_one_letter_code
_entity_poly.pdbx_strand_id
1 'polypeptide(L)'
;RAALIAEPHRYIAQPTLALSTVPTLVESGVAPRHVDFRPFVLTGSNGVEVTPGGLTRVALREGSLVVNSSQGGGTKDSFVLLHPEPDSWVQVQGQQSQIQTQGVR
;
A
#
# COMPACT_ATOMS: atom_id res chain seq x y z
N ARG A 1 4.67 2.85 32.62
CA ARG A 1 3.87 3.82 33.41
C ARG A 1 4.72 4.97 33.96
N ALA A 2 5.86 4.71 34.62
CA ALA A 2 6.73 5.77 35.15
C ALA A 2 7.15 6.80 34.08
N ALA A 3 7.59 6.35 32.90
CA ALA A 3 7.94 7.26 31.79
C ALA A 3 6.76 8.11 31.28
N LEU A 4 5.55 7.55 31.22
CA LEU A 4 4.33 8.29 30.85
C LEU A 4 3.99 9.39 31.85
N ILE A 5 4.21 9.14 33.14
CA ILE A 5 3.95 10.13 34.20
C ILE A 5 5.04 11.22 34.21
N ALA A 6 6.30 10.83 33.98
CA ALA A 6 7.42 11.76 33.98
C ALA A 6 7.37 12.75 32.81
N GLU A 7 6.98 12.30 31.60
CA GLU A 7 7.01 13.13 30.38
C GLU A 7 5.73 12.95 29.53
N PRO A 8 4.54 13.27 30.06
CA PRO A 8 3.26 12.96 29.39
C PRO A 8 3.10 13.62 28.03
N HIS A 9 3.67 14.81 27.83
CA HIS A 9 3.61 15.58 26.59
C HIS A 9 4.32 14.91 25.40
N ARG A 10 5.14 13.87 25.64
CA ARG A 10 5.81 13.11 24.58
C ARG A 10 4.99 11.94 24.05
N TYR A 11 3.83 11.66 24.65
CA TYR A 11 3.03 10.50 24.33
C TYR A 11 1.64 10.91 23.87
N ILE A 12 1.13 10.15 22.90
CA ILE A 12 -0.26 10.22 22.46
C ILE A 12 -0.90 8.84 22.64
N ALA A 13 -2.20 8.82 22.89
CA ALA A 13 -2.99 7.60 22.92
C ALA A 13 -4.11 7.69 21.89
N GLN A 14 -4.39 6.57 21.24
CA GLN A 14 -5.50 6.42 20.31
C GLN A 14 -6.22 5.11 20.64
N PRO A 15 -7.54 5.02 20.43
CA PRO A 15 -8.24 3.76 20.52
C PRO A 15 -7.61 2.73 19.59
N THR A 16 -7.52 1.48 20.05
CA THR A 16 -7.04 0.40 19.19
C THR A 16 -8.05 0.16 18.07
N LEU A 17 -7.63 0.42 16.83
CA LEU A 17 -8.42 0.13 15.64
C LEU A 17 -8.17 -1.30 15.17
N ALA A 18 -9.22 -1.94 14.63
CA ALA A 18 -9.07 -3.20 13.91
C ALA A 18 -8.46 -2.93 12.53
N LEU A 19 -7.12 -2.89 12.46
CA LEU A 19 -6.42 -2.68 11.19
C LEU A 19 -6.72 -3.83 10.21
N SER A 20 -6.95 -3.48 8.94
CA SER A 20 -7.06 -4.46 7.86
C SER A 20 -5.82 -5.33 7.78
N THR A 21 -5.98 -6.54 7.24
CA THR A 21 -4.89 -7.47 7.01
C THR A 21 -4.74 -7.81 5.53
N VAL A 22 -3.51 -8.07 5.11
CA VAL A 22 -3.19 -8.60 3.77
C VAL A 22 -2.56 -9.98 3.86
N PRO A 23 -2.80 -10.86 2.88
CA PRO A 23 -2.11 -12.14 2.78
C PRO A 23 -0.60 -11.93 2.72
N THR A 24 0.12 -12.58 3.62
CA THR A 24 1.57 -12.47 3.74
C THR A 24 2.17 -13.86 3.90
N LEU A 25 3.19 -14.14 3.08
CA LEU A 25 3.93 -15.38 3.18
C LEU A 25 4.80 -15.35 4.44
N VAL A 26 4.61 -16.35 5.29
CA VAL A 26 5.34 -16.58 6.53
C VAL A 26 5.83 -18.04 6.56
N GLU A 27 6.57 -18.43 7.59
CA GLU A 27 7.16 -19.77 7.69
C GLU A 27 6.11 -20.89 7.60
N SER A 28 4.91 -20.69 8.16
CA SER A 28 3.82 -21.66 8.14
C SER A 28 2.94 -21.59 6.88
N GLY A 29 3.30 -20.78 5.88
CA GLY A 29 2.52 -20.57 4.66
C GLY A 29 1.91 -19.17 4.56
N VAL A 30 0.70 -19.04 4.02
CA VAL A 30 0.04 -17.73 3.86
C VAL A 30 -0.81 -17.43 5.09
N ALA A 31 -0.51 -16.32 5.77
CA ALA A 31 -1.23 -15.87 6.94
C ALA A 31 -1.60 -14.38 6.84
N PRO A 32 -2.69 -13.94 7.49
CA PRO A 32 -3.04 -12.52 7.54
C PRO A 32 -2.02 -11.74 8.39
N ARG A 33 -1.62 -10.56 7.91
CA ARG A 33 -0.79 -9.60 8.65
C ARG A 33 -1.33 -8.19 8.51
N HIS A 34 -1.27 -7.41 9.58
CA HIS A 34 -1.78 -6.05 9.58
C HIS A 34 -0.99 -5.16 8.63
N VAL A 35 -1.72 -4.31 7.92
CA VAL A 35 -1.18 -3.44 6.89
C VAL A 35 -1.46 -1.97 7.21
N ASP A 36 -0.54 -1.12 6.77
CA ASP A 36 -0.71 0.32 6.70
C ASP A 36 -0.38 0.79 5.28
N PHE A 37 -1.17 1.73 4.77
CA PHE A 37 -0.99 2.31 3.45
C PHE A 37 -0.76 3.82 3.55
N ARG A 38 0.37 4.26 3.01
CA ARG A 38 0.75 5.68 2.98
C ARG A 38 0.75 6.18 1.53
N PRO A 39 -0.34 6.79 1.06
CA PRO A 39 -0.35 7.50 -0.21
C PRO A 39 0.47 8.79 -0.11
N PHE A 40 0.87 9.32 -1.26
CA PHE A 40 1.56 10.61 -1.35
C PHE A 40 0.66 11.63 -2.04
N VAL A 41 0.54 12.80 -1.43
CA VAL A 41 -0.18 13.94 -1.99
C VAL A 41 0.85 14.93 -2.50
N LEU A 42 0.74 15.30 -3.77
CA LEU A 42 1.57 16.30 -4.44
C LEU A 42 0.80 17.61 -4.55
N THR A 43 1.45 18.73 -4.28
CA THR A 43 0.85 20.06 -4.38
C THR A 43 1.76 20.95 -5.21
N GLY A 44 1.18 21.64 -6.19
CA GLY A 44 1.91 22.54 -7.09
C GLY A 44 1.02 23.62 -7.68
N SER A 45 1.55 24.37 -8.65
CA SER A 45 0.83 25.46 -9.33
C SER A 45 -0.48 25.02 -9.97
N ASN A 46 -0.58 23.73 -10.33
CA ASN A 46 -1.72 23.16 -11.04
C ASN A 46 -2.73 22.48 -10.09
N GLY A 47 -2.55 22.62 -8.77
CA GLY A 47 -3.47 22.08 -7.76
C GLY A 47 -2.87 20.99 -6.89
N VAL A 48 -3.75 20.15 -6.33
CA VAL A 48 -3.43 19.06 -5.41
C VAL A 48 -3.80 17.73 -6.07
N GLU A 49 -2.88 16.78 -6.10
CA GLU A 49 -3.06 15.46 -6.70
C GLU A 49 -2.59 14.36 -5.74
N VAL A 50 -3.24 13.20 -5.79
CA VAL A 50 -2.81 11.99 -5.06
C VAL A 50 -2.19 11.02 -6.06
N THR A 51 -0.99 10.52 -5.79
CA THR A 51 -0.35 9.53 -6.67
C THR A 51 -1.18 8.25 -6.75
N PRO A 52 -1.26 7.55 -7.91
CA PRO A 52 -1.94 6.27 -8.05
C PRO A 52 -1.10 5.13 -7.44
N GLY A 53 -0.83 5.24 -6.15
CA GLY A 53 0.07 4.35 -5.41
C GLY A 53 0.46 4.93 -4.06
N GLY A 54 1.37 4.24 -3.39
CA GLY A 54 1.86 4.63 -2.08
C GLY A 54 2.75 3.56 -1.46
N LEU A 55 3.28 3.86 -0.28
CA LEU A 55 4.06 2.92 0.49
C LEU A 55 3.12 2.03 1.30
N THR A 56 3.08 0.74 0.98
CA THR A 56 2.42 -0.26 1.81
C THR A 56 3.42 -0.88 2.78
N ARG A 57 3.09 -0.85 4.07
CA ARG A 57 3.87 -1.46 5.16
C ARG A 57 3.10 -2.59 5.80
N VAL A 58 3.80 -3.65 6.21
CA VAL A 58 3.19 -4.86 6.78
C VAL A 58 3.88 -5.22 8.09
N ALA A 59 3.10 -5.46 9.14
CA ALA A 59 3.60 -5.98 10.40
C ALA A 59 3.85 -7.49 10.25
N LEU A 60 5.11 -7.93 10.15
CA LEU A 60 5.41 -9.34 9.84
C LEU A 60 5.21 -10.28 11.05
N ARG A 61 5.33 -9.74 12.26
CA ARG A 61 5.07 -10.48 13.50
C ARG A 61 3.57 -10.73 13.66
N GLU A 62 3.22 -11.96 14.03
CA GLU A 62 1.84 -12.35 14.26
C GLU A 62 1.18 -11.48 15.34
N GLY A 63 -0.05 -11.01 15.08
CA GLY A 63 -0.81 -10.14 15.99
C GLY A 63 -0.26 -8.73 16.20
N SER A 64 0.90 -8.39 15.60
CA SER A 64 1.50 -7.06 15.76
C SER A 64 0.75 -6.01 14.94
N LEU A 65 0.48 -4.86 15.55
CA LEU A 65 0.01 -3.65 14.85
C LEU A 65 1.18 -2.74 14.43
N VAL A 66 2.41 -3.12 14.77
CA VAL A 66 3.62 -2.32 14.51
C VAL A 66 4.16 -2.64 13.13
N VAL A 67 4.03 -1.68 12.22
CA VAL A 67 4.51 -1.76 10.83
C VAL A 67 5.88 -1.11 10.62
N ASN A 68 6.52 -0.60 11.69
CA ASN A 68 7.78 0.10 11.59
C ASN A 68 8.92 -0.86 11.22
N SER A 69 9.75 -0.48 10.24
CA SER A 69 10.82 -1.34 9.71
C SER A 69 11.87 -1.71 10.78
N SER A 70 12.19 -0.78 11.68
CA SER A 70 13.13 -1.02 12.79
C SER A 70 12.64 -2.07 13.81
N GLN A 71 11.37 -2.49 13.72
CA GLN A 71 10.75 -3.47 14.62
C GLN A 71 10.16 -4.67 13.87
N GLY A 72 10.68 -4.97 12.68
CA GLY A 72 10.26 -6.13 11.89
C GLY A 72 9.06 -5.85 10.97
N GLY A 73 8.84 -4.59 10.60
CA GLY A 73 7.94 -4.23 9.51
C GLY A 73 8.57 -4.50 8.14
N GLY A 74 7.79 -5.02 7.21
CA GLY A 74 8.14 -5.17 5.80
C GLY A 74 7.38 -4.18 4.91
N THR A 75 7.64 -4.21 3.61
CA THR A 75 6.90 -3.44 2.60
C THR A 75 6.27 -4.36 1.57
N LYS A 76 5.22 -3.88 0.91
CA LYS A 76 4.62 -4.52 -0.27
C LYS A 76 4.40 -3.47 -1.35
N ASP A 77 4.31 -3.92 -2.59
CA ASP A 77 3.86 -3.10 -3.70
C ASP A 77 2.35 -2.82 -3.56
N SER A 78 1.95 -1.62 -3.99
CA SER A 78 0.56 -1.17 -3.95
C SER A 78 0.06 -1.01 -5.38
N PHE A 79 -0.86 -1.85 -5.81
CA PHE A 79 -1.45 -1.76 -7.15
C PHE A 79 -2.79 -1.05 -7.07
N VAL A 80 -2.83 0.20 -7.58
CA VAL A 80 -4.08 0.93 -7.81
C VAL A 80 -4.54 0.56 -9.21
N LEU A 81 -5.65 -0.16 -9.29
CA LEU A 81 -6.20 -0.55 -10.60
C LEU A 81 -6.79 0.70 -11.26
N LEU A 82 -6.33 0.99 -12.46
CA LEU A 82 -6.99 1.96 -13.32
C LEU A 82 -8.32 1.36 -13.73
N HIS A 83 -9.38 2.16 -13.66
CA HIS A 83 -10.63 1.76 -14.28
C HIS A 83 -10.36 1.59 -15.79
N PRO A 84 -10.70 0.44 -16.40
CA PRO A 84 -10.65 0.37 -17.85
C PRO A 84 -11.61 1.43 -18.39
N GLU A 85 -11.15 2.26 -19.31
CA GLU A 85 -12.06 2.95 -20.22
C GLU A 85 -12.97 1.87 -20.83
N PRO A 86 -14.30 2.09 -20.90
CA PRO A 86 -15.25 1.04 -21.26
C PRO A 86 -15.02 0.32 -22.60
N ASP A 87 -14.09 0.80 -23.44
CA ASP A 87 -13.83 0.28 -24.78
C ASP A 87 -12.43 -0.33 -25.04
N SER A 88 -11.52 -0.43 -24.06
CA SER A 88 -10.17 -0.96 -24.34
C SER A 88 -10.06 -2.48 -24.11
N TRP A 89 -10.64 -3.28 -25.01
CA TRP A 89 -10.29 -4.71 -25.12
C TRP A 89 -9.05 -4.88 -26.01
N VAL A 90 -7.92 -5.28 -25.44
CA VAL A 90 -6.73 -5.66 -26.22
C VAL A 90 -6.98 -7.05 -26.83
N GLN A 91 -7.24 -7.10 -28.13
CA GLN A 91 -7.30 -8.34 -28.91
C GLN A 91 -5.87 -8.84 -29.16
N VAL A 92 -5.43 -9.84 -28.41
CA VAL A 92 -4.21 -10.59 -28.74
C VAL A 92 -4.58 -11.69 -29.74
N GLN A 93 -4.45 -11.41 -31.04
CA GLN A 93 -4.52 -12.45 -32.06
C GLN A 93 -3.15 -13.15 -32.19
N GLY A 94 -3.13 -14.44 -31.86
CA GLY A 94 -1.97 -15.28 -32.08
C GLY A 94 -1.84 -15.67 -33.55
N GLN A 95 -1.02 -14.94 -34.33
CA GLN A 95 -0.05 -15.49 -35.30
C GLN A 95 0.69 -14.36 -36.04
N GLN A 96 2.03 -14.42 -35.96
CA GLN A 96 3.04 -13.75 -36.82
C GLN A 96 2.99 -12.21 -37.00
N SER A 97 3.90 -11.57 -36.26
CA SER A 97 4.70 -10.39 -36.63
C SER A 97 4.04 -9.29 -37.47
N GLN A 98 3.43 -8.31 -36.79
CA GLN A 98 3.67 -6.88 -37.04
C GLN A 98 3.08 -6.06 -35.89
N ILE A 99 3.93 -5.30 -35.18
CA ILE A 99 3.47 -4.31 -34.19
C ILE A 99 3.23 -3.01 -34.96
N GLN A 100 1.97 -2.65 -35.17
CA GLN A 100 1.59 -1.28 -35.55
C GLN A 100 0.93 -0.61 -34.36
N THR A 101 1.65 0.34 -33.77
CA THR A 101 1.08 1.27 -32.80
C THR A 101 0.45 2.42 -33.58
N GLN A 102 -0.87 2.39 -33.81
CA GLN A 102 -1.58 3.59 -34.20
C GLN A 102 -1.84 4.41 -32.93
N GLY A 103 -1.08 5.51 -32.80
CA GLY A 103 -1.43 6.57 -31.88
C GLY A 103 -2.72 7.24 -32.35
N VAL A 104 -3.65 7.43 -31.42
CA VAL A 104 -4.78 8.35 -31.62
C VAL A 104 -4.84 9.23 -30.38
N ARG A 105 -5.01 10.53 -30.67
CA ARG A 105 -4.97 11.71 -29.79
C ARG A 105 -5.40 11.51 -28.35
#